data_AF-D4E853-F1
#
_entry.id   AF-D4E853-F1
#
_cell.length_a   1.000
_cell.length_b   1.000
_cell.length_c   1.000
_cell.angle_alpha   90.00
_cell.angle_beta   90.00
_cell.angle_gamma   90.00
#
_symmetry.space_group_name_H-M   'P 1'
#
loop_
_entity.id
_entity.type
_entity.pdbx_description
1 polymer ?
#
loop_
_entity_poly.entity_id
_entity_poly.type
_entity_poly.pdbx_seq_one_letter_code
_entity_poly.pdbx_strand_id
1 'polypeptide(L)'
;MLALSQHWLQQQGVDVVAYNLHDFNADDLLYANFASPAVKAFAEQLAQADGLLIATPVYKASFSGALKTLLDLLPERALEHKVVLPLATGGSVGHMLAVDYALKPVLAALKAQEVLHGVFADDSQIALNGSEATLAESVSLRLEEALESFYLALGRRKPPTVKAKSTLLTGQTA
;
A
#
# COMPACT_ATOMS: atom_id res chain seq x y z
N MET A 1 2.48 -7.67 -11.25
CA MET A 1 1.74 -7.92 -9.99
C MET A 1 0.66 -6.88 -9.72
N LEU A 2 0.95 -5.57 -9.67
CA LEU A 2 -0.09 -4.54 -9.44
C LEU A 2 -1.26 -4.63 -10.43
N ALA A 3 -0.99 -4.68 -11.74
CA ALA A 3 -2.02 -4.78 -12.76
C ALA A 3 -2.90 -6.05 -12.62
N LEU A 4 -2.28 -7.19 -12.29
CA LEU A 4 -3.00 -8.45 -12.02
C LEU A 4 -3.89 -8.32 -10.78
N SER A 5 -3.38 -7.66 -9.73
CA SER A 5 -4.12 -7.43 -8.49
C SER A 5 -5.31 -6.50 -8.71
N GLN A 6 -5.11 -5.43 -9.48
CA GLN A 6 -6.18 -4.51 -9.89
C GLN A 6 -7.27 -5.25 -10.66
N HIS A 7 -6.91 -6.04 -11.66
CA HIS A 7 -7.87 -6.80 -12.46
C HIS A 7 -8.69 -7.76 -11.58
N TRP A 8 -8.02 -8.52 -10.71
CA TRP A 8 -8.67 -9.45 -9.80
C TRP A 8 -9.65 -8.73 -8.86
N LEU A 9 -9.25 -7.61 -8.23
CA LEU A 9 -10.12 -6.84 -7.32
C LEU A 9 -11.34 -6.24 -8.04
N GLN A 10 -11.15 -5.74 -9.26
CA GLN A 10 -12.24 -5.20 -10.08
C GLN A 10 -13.25 -6.30 -10.46
N GLN A 11 -12.80 -7.53 -10.72
CA GLN A 11 -13.70 -8.68 -10.93
C GLN A 11 -14.52 -9.02 -9.67
N GLN A 12 -14.01 -8.72 -8.48
CA GLN A 12 -14.74 -8.84 -7.21
C GLN A 12 -15.65 -7.62 -6.91
N GLY A 13 -15.76 -6.66 -7.84
CA GLY A 13 -16.59 -5.47 -7.69
C GLY A 13 -15.99 -4.39 -6.79
N VAL A 14 -14.68 -4.44 -6.52
CA VAL A 14 -13.97 -3.40 -5.76
C VAL A 14 -13.64 -2.24 -6.69
N ASP A 15 -13.90 -1.00 -6.24
CA ASP A 15 -13.42 0.20 -6.94
C ASP A 15 -11.91 0.37 -6.68
N VAL A 16 -11.14 0.51 -7.75
CA VAL A 16 -9.67 0.54 -7.68
C VAL A 16 -9.15 1.77 -8.41
N VAL A 17 -8.53 2.67 -7.64
CA VAL A 17 -7.80 3.82 -8.17
C VAL A 17 -6.30 3.49 -8.15
N ALA A 18 -5.69 3.44 -9.34
CA ALA A 18 -4.28 3.09 -9.51
C ALA A 18 -3.40 4.33 -9.61
N TYR A 19 -2.26 4.31 -8.92
CA TYR A 19 -1.22 5.34 -8.98
C TYR A 19 0.15 4.69 -9.23
N ASN A 20 0.99 5.40 -9.98
CA ASN A 20 2.40 5.13 -10.21
C ASN A 20 3.23 6.36 -9.82
N LEU A 21 4.52 6.16 -9.52
CA LEU A 21 5.41 7.29 -9.21
C LEU A 21 5.57 8.28 -10.38
N HIS A 22 5.33 7.84 -11.62
CA HIS A 22 5.32 8.71 -12.79
C HIS A 22 4.15 9.70 -12.84
N ASP A 23 3.13 9.51 -12.01
CA ASP A 23 1.99 10.42 -11.91
C ASP A 23 2.33 11.69 -11.08
N PHE A 24 3.53 11.74 -10.50
CA PHE A 24 4.02 12.84 -9.67
C PHE A 24 5.22 13.51 -10.31
N ASN A 25 5.35 14.83 -10.10
CA ASN A 25 6.56 15.55 -10.48
C ASN A 25 7.74 15.10 -9.58
N ALA A 26 8.89 14.79 -10.19
CA ALA A 26 10.04 14.27 -9.46
C ALA A 26 10.64 15.28 -8.47
N ASP A 27 10.69 16.56 -8.81
CA ASP A 27 11.21 17.62 -7.94
C ASP A 27 10.30 17.81 -6.72
N ASP A 28 8.98 17.72 -6.93
CA ASP A 28 8.02 17.77 -5.83
C ASP A 28 8.27 16.66 -4.80
N LEU A 29 8.54 15.44 -5.28
CA LEU A 29 8.85 14.31 -4.40
C LEU A 29 10.23 14.46 -3.73
N LEU A 30 11.25 14.82 -4.50
CA LEU A 30 12.64 14.84 -4.03
C LEU A 30 12.91 15.98 -3.04
N TYR A 31 12.29 17.15 -3.25
CA TYR A 31 12.46 18.33 -2.40
C TYR A 31 11.34 18.50 -1.37
N ALA A 32 10.50 17.46 -1.19
CA ALA A 32 9.41 17.44 -0.23
C ALA A 32 8.43 18.64 -0.38
N ASN A 33 7.94 18.89 -1.60
CA ASN A 33 6.95 19.92 -1.86
C ASN A 33 5.54 19.49 -1.41
N PHE A 34 5.20 19.76 -0.16
CA PHE A 34 3.86 19.52 0.40
C PHE A 34 2.74 20.34 -0.29
N ALA A 35 3.08 21.33 -1.12
CA ALA A 35 2.09 22.08 -1.88
C ALA A 35 1.68 21.38 -3.19
N SER A 36 2.37 20.31 -3.60
CA SER A 36 2.16 19.60 -4.86
C SER A 36 0.69 19.17 -5.05
N PRO A 37 0.02 19.61 -6.13
CA PRO A 37 -1.36 19.23 -6.40
C PRO A 37 -1.56 17.72 -6.55
N ALA A 38 -0.62 17.02 -7.20
CA ALA A 38 -0.71 15.58 -7.42
C ALA A 38 -0.63 14.79 -6.09
N VAL A 39 0.28 15.20 -5.21
CA VAL A 39 0.42 14.61 -3.86
C VAL A 39 -0.84 14.85 -3.02
N LYS A 40 -1.39 16.07 -3.05
CA LYS A 40 -2.64 16.38 -2.35
C LYS A 40 -3.81 15.54 -2.87
N ALA A 41 -3.97 15.45 -4.19
CA ALA A 41 -5.00 14.63 -4.81
C ALA A 41 -4.86 13.15 -4.42
N PHE A 42 -3.63 12.62 -4.43
CA PHE A 42 -3.36 11.26 -3.96
C PHE A 42 -3.71 11.08 -2.47
N ALA A 43 -3.33 12.00 -1.60
CA ALA A 43 -3.64 11.94 -0.18
C ALA A 43 -5.16 12.00 0.09
N GLU A 44 -5.90 12.80 -0.67
CA GLU A 44 -7.36 12.88 -0.61
C GLU A 44 -8.03 11.58 -1.05
N GLN A 45 -7.58 10.99 -2.18
CA GLN A 45 -8.06 9.68 -2.63
C GLN A 45 -7.73 8.58 -1.60
N LEU A 46 -6.50 8.57 -1.10
CA LEU A 46 -6.08 7.63 -0.07
C LEU A 46 -6.93 7.78 1.19
N ALA A 47 -7.28 8.99 1.60
CA ALA A 47 -8.14 9.22 2.77
C ALA A 47 -9.52 8.56 2.63
N GLN A 48 -10.09 8.54 1.42
CA GLN A 48 -11.38 7.89 1.14
C GLN A 48 -11.30 6.37 0.94
N ALA A 49 -10.10 5.82 0.68
CA ALA A 49 -9.93 4.40 0.41
C ALA A 49 -10.10 3.51 1.66
N ASP A 50 -10.69 2.32 1.52
CA ASP A 50 -10.79 1.33 2.60
C ASP A 50 -9.48 0.55 2.83
N GLY A 51 -8.61 0.50 1.82
CA GLY A 51 -7.33 -0.18 1.90
C GLY A 51 -6.32 0.29 0.86
N LEU A 52 -5.07 -0.15 1.03
CA LEU A 52 -3.96 0.17 0.16
C LEU A 52 -3.23 -1.11 -0.24
N LEU A 53 -3.08 -1.33 -1.54
CA LEU A 53 -2.16 -2.32 -2.07
C LEU A 53 -0.94 -1.57 -2.62
N ILE A 54 0.23 -1.85 -2.07
CA ILE A 54 1.47 -1.09 -2.33
C ILE A 54 2.56 -2.03 -2.84
N ALA A 55 3.21 -1.70 -3.96
CA ALA A 55 4.27 -2.52 -4.53
C ALA A 55 5.57 -1.72 -4.72
N THR A 56 6.70 -2.39 -4.56
CA THR A 56 8.03 -1.79 -4.74
C THR A 56 9.07 -2.82 -5.18
N PRO A 57 10.01 -2.47 -6.07
CA PRO A 57 11.23 -3.25 -6.18
C PRO A 57 12.05 -3.11 -4.88
N VAL A 58 12.82 -4.15 -4.55
CA VAL A 58 13.80 -4.11 -3.47
C VAL A 58 15.12 -3.58 -4.02
N TYR A 59 15.56 -2.43 -3.50
CA TYR A 59 16.85 -1.84 -3.77
C TYR A 59 17.63 -1.66 -2.48
N LYS A 60 18.88 -2.14 -2.48
CA LYS A 60 19.80 -2.03 -1.32
C LYS A 60 19.16 -2.55 -0.02
N ALA A 61 18.56 -3.75 -0.10
CA ALA A 61 17.89 -4.44 1.01
C ALA A 61 16.70 -3.69 1.63
N SER A 62 16.09 -2.75 0.91
CA SER A 62 14.90 -2.01 1.33
C SER A 62 13.94 -1.79 0.16
N PHE A 63 12.72 -1.34 0.44
CA PHE A 63 11.86 -0.75 -0.57
C PHE A 63 12.53 0.49 -1.22
N SER A 64 12.06 0.86 -2.41
CA SER A 64 12.71 1.90 -3.21
C SER A 64 12.66 3.27 -2.54
N GLY A 65 13.76 4.02 -2.65
CA GLY A 65 13.80 5.41 -2.18
C GLY A 65 12.79 6.31 -2.88
N ALA A 66 12.49 6.03 -4.16
CA ALA A 66 11.47 6.75 -4.92
C ALA A 66 10.05 6.53 -4.35
N LEU A 67 9.74 5.34 -3.84
CA LEU A 67 8.49 5.14 -3.10
C LEU A 67 8.51 5.91 -1.77
N LYS A 68 9.65 5.90 -1.08
CA LYS A 68 9.81 6.60 0.21
C LYS A 68 9.56 8.10 0.10
N THR A 69 10.03 8.76 -0.96
CA THR A 69 9.83 10.20 -1.15
C THR A 69 8.34 10.58 -1.24
N LEU A 70 7.51 9.73 -1.85
CA LEU A 70 6.06 9.91 -1.84
C LEU A 70 5.46 9.64 -0.44
N LEU A 71 5.85 8.55 0.21
CA LEU A 71 5.32 8.19 1.53
C LEU A 71 5.61 9.25 2.60
N ASP A 72 6.76 9.93 2.50
CA ASP A 72 7.18 10.98 3.44
C ASP A 72 6.37 12.28 3.32
N LEU A 73 5.63 12.44 2.21
CA LEU A 73 4.74 13.57 2.00
C LEU A 73 3.31 13.32 2.49
N LEU A 74 3.00 12.11 2.92
CA LEU A 74 1.68 11.78 3.44
C LEU A 74 1.46 12.33 4.86
N PRO A 75 0.19 12.61 5.24
CA PRO A 75 -0.14 12.93 6.62
C PRO A 75 0.29 11.82 7.59
N GLU A 76 0.62 12.18 8.83
CA GLU A 76 1.13 11.24 9.85
C GLU A 76 0.24 9.99 10.05
N ARG A 77 -1.07 10.13 9.87
CA ARG A 77 -2.07 9.07 10.06
C ARG A 77 -2.74 8.63 8.75
N ALA A 78 -2.05 8.76 7.62
CA ALA A 78 -2.63 8.52 6.30
C ALA A 78 -3.22 7.11 6.10
N LEU A 79 -2.73 6.11 6.85
CA LEU A 79 -3.20 4.72 6.77
C LEU A 79 -4.05 4.28 7.96
N GLU A 80 -4.46 5.23 8.81
CA GLU A 80 -5.39 4.93 9.90
C GLU A 80 -6.68 4.31 9.36
N HIS A 81 -7.12 3.23 10.02
CA HIS A 81 -8.29 2.42 9.63
C HIS A 81 -8.20 1.63 8.33
N LYS A 82 -7.07 1.69 7.62
CA LYS A 82 -6.90 1.01 6.33
C LYS A 82 -6.23 -0.35 6.50
N VAL A 83 -6.65 -1.31 5.67
CA VAL A 83 -5.93 -2.58 5.46
C VAL A 83 -4.84 -2.33 4.42
N VAL A 84 -3.64 -2.86 4.63
CA VAL A 84 -2.51 -2.68 3.71
C VAL A 84 -1.95 -4.03 3.26
N LEU A 85 -1.85 -4.24 1.94
CA LEU A 85 -1.19 -5.40 1.34
C LEU A 85 0.12 -4.96 0.64
N PRO A 86 1.30 -5.26 1.23
CA PRO A 86 2.57 -4.95 0.59
C PRO A 86 2.98 -6.04 -0.41
N LEU A 87 3.47 -5.64 -1.58
CA LEU A 87 4.07 -6.51 -2.59
C LEU A 87 5.50 -6.05 -2.87
N ALA A 88 6.40 -6.98 -3.18
CA ALA A 88 7.76 -6.62 -3.55
C ALA A 88 8.36 -7.53 -4.63
N THR A 89 9.28 -6.97 -5.41
CA THR A 89 10.11 -7.73 -6.35
C THR A 89 11.59 -7.58 -6.03
N GLY A 90 12.43 -8.49 -6.49
CA GLY A 90 13.88 -8.29 -6.47
C GLY A 90 14.65 -9.45 -7.06
N GLY A 91 15.89 -9.21 -7.47
CA GLY A 91 16.70 -10.22 -8.17
C GLY A 91 17.30 -11.33 -7.30
N SER A 92 16.86 -11.48 -6.04
CA SER A 92 17.27 -12.60 -5.19
C SER A 92 16.32 -12.80 -4.02
N VAL A 93 16.05 -14.06 -3.68
CA VAL A 93 15.30 -14.49 -2.48
C VAL A 93 15.90 -13.94 -1.17
N GLY A 94 17.21 -13.64 -1.13
CA GLY A 94 17.86 -13.03 0.04
C GLY A 94 17.27 -11.66 0.44
N HIS A 95 16.53 -11.02 -0.47
CA HIS A 95 15.85 -9.75 -0.24
C HIS A 95 14.41 -9.87 0.24
N MET A 96 13.86 -11.09 0.37
CA MET A 96 12.46 -11.32 0.77
C MET A 96 12.10 -10.62 2.08
N LEU A 97 13.03 -10.57 3.04
CA LEU A 97 12.85 -9.93 4.34
C LEU A 97 12.74 -8.39 4.28
N ALA A 98 13.07 -7.75 3.16
CA ALA A 98 12.96 -6.30 3.01
C ALA A 98 11.51 -5.80 3.18
N VAL A 99 10.52 -6.61 2.81
CA VAL A 99 9.10 -6.28 3.05
C VAL A 99 8.84 -6.11 4.55
N ASP A 100 9.24 -7.11 5.34
CA ASP A 100 8.93 -7.17 6.77
C ASP A 100 9.79 -6.21 7.60
N TYR A 101 11.07 -6.06 7.27
CA TYR A 101 12.01 -5.29 8.09
C TYR A 101 12.22 -3.85 7.62
N ALA A 102 11.87 -3.50 6.38
CA ALA A 102 12.02 -2.12 5.90
C ALA A 102 10.68 -1.45 5.61
N LEU A 103 9.79 -2.08 4.83
CA LEU A 103 8.54 -1.44 4.43
C LEU A 103 7.49 -1.40 5.55
N LYS A 104 7.25 -2.53 6.25
CA LYS A 104 6.24 -2.59 7.32
C LYS A 104 6.44 -1.54 8.42
N PRO A 105 7.67 -1.24 8.91
CA PRO A 105 7.88 -0.16 9.87
C PRO A 105 7.38 1.21 9.40
N VAL A 106 7.54 1.54 8.11
CA VAL A 106 7.06 2.82 7.54
C VAL A 106 5.55 2.84 7.45
N LEU A 107 4.92 1.73 7.02
CA LEU A 107 3.46 1.60 7.01
C LEU A 107 2.86 1.72 8.41
N ALA A 108 3.52 1.13 9.42
CA ALA A 108 3.14 1.27 10.82
C ALA A 108 3.29 2.71 11.33
N ALA A 109 4.35 3.43 10.91
CA ALA A 109 4.52 4.85 11.23
C ALA A 109 3.35 5.70 10.72
N LEU A 110 2.83 5.39 9.52
CA LEU A 110 1.64 5.98 8.90
C LEU A 110 0.30 5.50 9.49
N LYS A 111 0.36 4.72 10.59
CA LYS A 111 -0.77 4.18 11.36
C LYS A 111 -1.64 3.15 10.62
N ALA A 112 -1.05 2.39 9.70
CA ALA A 112 -1.72 1.25 9.10
C ALA A 112 -2.26 0.32 10.20
N GLN A 113 -3.58 0.11 10.20
CA GLN A 113 -4.23 -0.67 11.26
C GLN A 113 -3.96 -2.17 11.13
N GLU A 114 -3.88 -2.65 9.89
CA GLU A 114 -3.59 -4.04 9.58
C GLU A 114 -2.70 -4.10 8.34
N VAL A 115 -1.49 -4.62 8.50
CA VAL A 115 -0.57 -4.86 7.39
C VAL A 115 -0.48 -6.37 7.19
N LEU A 116 -0.99 -6.84 6.05
CA LEU A 116 -1.02 -8.27 5.73
C LEU A 116 0.38 -8.82 5.46
N HIS A 117 0.47 -10.15 5.40
CA HIS A 117 1.69 -10.79 4.92
C HIS A 117 1.87 -10.43 3.43
N GLY A 118 3.05 -9.92 3.09
CA GLY A 118 3.30 -9.43 1.74
C GLY A 118 3.71 -10.54 0.80
N VAL A 119 3.61 -10.27 -0.50
CA VAL A 119 4.05 -11.21 -1.55
C VAL A 119 5.36 -10.71 -2.13
N PHE A 120 6.42 -11.51 -1.98
CA PHE A 120 7.67 -11.32 -2.68
C PHE A 120 7.71 -12.19 -3.95
N ALA A 121 8.17 -11.61 -5.04
CA ALA A 121 8.44 -12.32 -6.29
C ALA A 121 9.89 -12.06 -6.71
N ASP A 122 10.65 -13.13 -6.95
CA ASP A 122 11.96 -12.98 -7.56
C ASP A 122 11.79 -12.51 -9.02
N ASP A 123 12.69 -11.66 -9.51
CA ASP A 123 12.59 -11.12 -10.88
C ASP A 123 12.53 -12.24 -11.95
N SER A 124 13.17 -13.40 -11.72
CA SER A 124 13.11 -14.56 -12.61
C SER A 124 11.74 -15.26 -12.67
N GLN A 125 10.87 -14.97 -11.69
CA GLN A 125 9.50 -15.50 -11.61
C GLN A 125 8.48 -14.59 -12.28
N ILE A 126 8.92 -13.50 -12.93
CA ILE A 126 8.08 -12.54 -13.62
C ILE A 126 8.57 -12.46 -15.07
N ALA A 127 7.73 -12.85 -16.01
CA ALA A 127 7.98 -12.65 -17.43
C ALA A 127 7.13 -11.48 -17.94
N LEU A 128 7.77 -10.58 -18.69
CA LEU A 128 7.12 -9.42 -19.30
C LEU A 128 7.00 -9.64 -20.80
N ASN A 129 5.76 -9.66 -21.30
CA ASN A 129 5.42 -9.76 -22.72
C ASN A 129 4.74 -8.46 -23.15
N GLY A 130 5.54 -7.45 -23.48
CA GLY A 130 5.02 -6.10 -23.75
C GLY A 130 4.41 -5.48 -22.49
N SER A 131 3.10 -5.20 -22.52
CA SER A 131 2.35 -4.66 -21.37
C SER A 131 1.82 -5.74 -20.42
N GLU A 132 1.86 -7.01 -20.81
CA GLU A 132 1.35 -8.11 -20.00
C GLU A 132 2.47 -8.73 -19.16
N ALA A 133 2.16 -9.03 -17.90
CA ALA A 133 3.06 -9.73 -17.00
C ALA A 133 2.49 -11.12 -16.69
N THR A 134 3.28 -12.15 -16.92
CA THR A 134 2.97 -13.51 -16.45
C THR A 134 3.85 -13.83 -15.24
N LEU A 135 3.27 -14.53 -14.28
CA LEU A 135 3.93 -14.94 -13.05
C LEU A 135 4.15 -16.45 -13.08
N ALA A 136 5.24 -16.91 -12.46
CA ALA A 136 5.38 -18.32 -12.14
C ALA A 136 4.21 -18.76 -11.24
N GLU A 137 3.74 -19.99 -11.42
CA GLU A 137 2.57 -20.55 -10.71
C GLU A 137 2.63 -20.35 -9.19
N SER A 138 3.80 -20.57 -8.58
CA SER A 138 4.00 -20.40 -7.15
C SER A 138 3.88 -18.95 -6.65
N VAL A 139 4.11 -17.95 -7.51
CA VAL A 139 3.85 -16.54 -7.20
C VAL A 139 2.37 -16.23 -7.40
N SER A 140 1.75 -16.75 -8.46
CA SER A 140 0.32 -16.56 -8.73
C SER A 140 -0.55 -17.05 -7.58
N LEU A 141 -0.32 -18.27 -7.09
CA LEU A 141 -1.08 -18.84 -5.97
C LEU A 141 -0.96 -17.98 -4.70
N ARG A 142 0.26 -17.57 -4.33
CA ARG A 142 0.48 -16.70 -3.17
C ARG A 142 -0.14 -15.31 -3.35
N LEU A 143 -0.15 -14.78 -4.57
CA LEU A 143 -0.78 -13.50 -4.88
C LEU A 143 -2.30 -13.60 -4.73
N GLU A 144 -2.92 -14.67 -5.25
CA GLU A 144 -4.34 -14.95 -5.10
C GLU A 144 -4.74 -15.11 -3.63
N GLU A 145 -4.02 -15.94 -2.85
CA GLU A 145 -4.26 -16.10 -1.40
C GLU A 145 -4.16 -14.77 -0.62
N ALA A 146 -3.19 -13.93 -0.98
CA ALA A 146 -3.01 -12.62 -0.36
C ALA A 146 -4.13 -11.63 -0.75
N LEU A 147 -4.59 -11.68 -2.00
CA LEU A 147 -5.70 -10.87 -2.51
C LEU A 147 -7.03 -11.27 -1.88
N GLU A 148 -7.29 -12.57 -1.72
CA GLU A 148 -8.45 -13.08 -0.99
C GLU A 148 -8.45 -12.60 0.46
N SER A 149 -7.30 -12.72 1.13
CA SER A 149 -7.14 -12.23 2.51
C SER A 149 -7.39 -10.72 2.62
N PHE A 150 -6.88 -9.95 1.66
CA PHE A 150 -7.11 -8.51 1.56
C PHE A 150 -8.57 -8.17 1.33
N TYR A 151 -9.23 -8.81 0.36
CA TYR A 151 -10.64 -8.62 0.06
C TYR A 151 -11.54 -8.92 1.27
N LEU A 152 -11.31 -10.05 1.95
CA LEU A 152 -12.03 -10.39 3.17
C LEU A 152 -11.79 -9.36 4.29
N ALA A 153 -10.58 -8.81 4.39
CA ALA A 153 -10.24 -7.78 5.38
C ALA A 153 -10.94 -6.44 5.08
N LEU A 154 -11.09 -6.05 3.81
CA LEU A 154 -11.88 -4.89 3.40
C LEU A 154 -13.35 -5.05 3.84
N GLY A 155 -13.95 -6.23 3.58
CA GLY A 155 -15.35 -6.48 3.92
C GLY A 155 -15.67 -6.49 5.41
N ARG A 156 -14.69 -6.81 6.27
CA ARG A 156 -14.84 -6.76 7.74
C ARG A 156 -14.88 -5.33 8.28
N ARG A 157 -14.44 -4.33 7.51
CA ARG A 157 -14.28 -2.95 7.97
C ARG A 157 -15.15 -1.99 7.17
N LYS A 158 -16.37 -1.77 7.68
CA LYS A 158 -16.97 -0.42 7.59
C LYS A 158 -16.48 0.35 8.83
N PRO A 159 -15.84 1.52 8.69
CA PRO A 159 -15.49 2.32 9.86
C PRO A 159 -16.77 2.55 10.68
N PRO A 160 -16.72 2.44 12.03
CA PRO A 160 -17.85 2.85 12.85
C PRO A 160 -18.15 4.30 12.49
N THR A 161 -19.39 4.59 12.11
CA THR A 161 -19.86 5.97 11.97
C THR A 161 -19.68 6.59 13.35
N VAL A 162 -18.66 7.44 13.53
CA VAL A 162 -18.39 8.08 14.82
C VAL A 162 -19.55 9.03 15.11
N LYS A 163 -20.57 8.53 15.81
CA LYS A 163 -21.56 9.33 16.52
C LYS A 163 -21.30 9.19 18.02
N ALA A 164 -20.58 10.15 18.57
CA ALA A 164 -20.91 10.84 19.83
C ALA A 164 -19.67 11.57 20.38
N LYS A 165 -19.90 12.78 20.92
CA LYS A 165 -18.95 13.54 21.70
C LYS A 165 -18.43 12.68 22.85
N SER A 166 -17.11 12.62 23.03
CA SER A 166 -16.46 11.91 24.13
C SER A 166 -16.96 12.41 25.48
N THR A 167 -17.55 11.52 26.27
CA THR A 167 -18.00 11.76 27.65
C THR A 167 -16.84 11.78 28.66
N LEU A 168 -15.60 11.51 28.21
CA LEU A 168 -14.41 11.45 29.08
C LEU A 168 -13.91 12.84 29.52
N LEU A 169 -14.48 13.93 28.97
CA LEU A 169 -14.10 15.31 29.31
C LEU A 169 -15.02 15.96 30.36
N THR A 170 -16.06 15.29 30.85
CA THR A 170 -17.06 15.90 31.76
C THR A 170 -16.78 15.63 33.25
N GLY A 171 -15.65 15.00 33.59
CA GLY A 171 -15.40 14.48 34.95
C GLY A 171 -14.32 15.17 35.79
N GLN A 172 -13.68 16.26 35.33
CA GLN A 172 -12.66 16.95 36.13
C GLN A 172 -13.06 18.40 36.44
N THR A 173 -13.93 18.52 37.44
CA THR A 173 -14.02 19.73 38.28
C THR A 173 -14.23 19.27 39.72
N ALA A 174 -13.18 19.39 40.52
CA ALA A 174 -13.21 19.50 41.97
C ALA A 174 -12.02 20.39 42.37
#